data_AF-A0A154PCE5-F1
#
_entry.id   AF-A0A154PCE5-F1
#
_cell.length_a   1.000
_cell.length_b   1.000
_cell.length_c   1.000
_cell.angle_alpha   90.00
_cell.angle_beta   90.00
_cell.angle_gamma   90.00
#
_symmetry.space_group_name_H-M   'P 1'
#
loop_
_entity.id
_entity.type
_entity.pdbx_description
1 polymer ?
#
loop_
_entity_poly.entity_id
_entity_poly.type
_entity_poly.pdbx_seq_one_letter_code
_entity_poly.pdbx_strand_id
1 'polypeptide(L)'
;MWLQHDGCPAHYARRVRDALNELYPNKWIGRGGLVSWPLCSPDLTPLDYFLWGVLKNAVYQEVPTTPENMKQRIIAACARIIE
;
A
#
# COMPACT_ATOMS: atom_id res chain seq x y z
N MET A 1 15.01 6.34 -0.17
CA MET A 1 13.62 5.88 -0.26
C MET A 1 13.11 5.60 1.16
N TRP A 2 11.93 6.11 1.52
CA TRP A 2 11.22 5.75 2.74
C TRP A 2 10.14 4.72 2.42
N LEU A 3 9.87 3.78 3.33
CA LEU A 3 8.75 2.85 3.23
C LEU A 3 7.76 3.08 4.37
N GLN A 4 6.46 3.05 4.09
CA GLN A 4 5.42 3.14 5.10
C GLN A 4 4.54 1.88 5.03
N HIS A 5 4.38 1.20 6.18
CA HIS A 5 3.41 0.12 6.36
C HIS A 5 2.22 0.59 7.19
N ASP A 6 1.06 0.01 6.91
CA ASP A 6 -0.10 0.13 7.79
C ASP A 6 0.14 -0.63 9.12
N GLY A 7 -0.77 -0.44 10.08
CA GLY A 7 -0.72 -1.13 11.37
C GLY A 7 -1.17 -2.59 11.34
N CYS A 8 -1.32 -3.23 10.17
CA CYS A 8 -1.87 -4.58 10.05
C CYS A 8 -1.02 -5.62 10.81
N PRO A 9 -1.62 -6.57 11.57
CA PRO A 9 -0.87 -7.57 12.32
C PRO A 9 0.14 -8.38 11.50
N ALA A 10 -0.16 -8.65 10.22
CA ALA A 10 0.75 -9.38 9.33
C ALA A 10 2.08 -8.64 9.12
N HIS A 11 2.06 -7.30 9.09
CA HIS A 11 3.26 -6.46 8.94
C HIS A 11 4.05 -6.32 10.25
N TYR A 12 3.49 -6.75 11.38
CA TYR A 12 4.15 -6.75 12.69
C TYR A 12 4.89 -8.06 13.01
N ALA A 13 5.04 -8.98 12.06
CA ALA A 13 5.87 -10.16 12.29
C ALA A 13 7.36 -9.76 12.47
N ARG A 14 8.08 -10.45 13.36
CA ARG A 14 9.51 -10.17 13.62
C ARG A 14 10.34 -10.25 12.32
N ARG A 15 10.14 -11.32 11.54
CA ARG A 15 10.84 -11.53 10.26
C ARG A 15 10.63 -10.39 9.27
N VAL A 16 9.45 -9.77 9.26
CA VAL A 16 9.16 -8.60 8.42
C VAL A 16 9.98 -7.40 8.90
N ARG A 17 9.98 -7.10 10.19
CA ARG A 17 10.78 -5.99 10.74
C ARG A 17 12.28 -6.18 10.56
N ASP A 18 12.78 -7.41 10.70
CA ASP A 18 14.20 -7.71 10.48
C ASP A 18 14.58 -7.40 9.02
N ALA A 19 13.76 -7.84 8.05
CA ALA A 19 13.96 -7.51 6.65
C ALA A 19 13.85 -6.00 6.36
N LEU A 20 12.92 -5.30 7.02
CA LEU A 20 12.78 -3.85 6.86
C LEU A 20 13.97 -3.07 7.42
N ASN A 21 14.57 -3.54 8.52
CA ASN A 21 15.78 -2.95 9.08
C ASN A 21 16.99 -3.15 8.16
N GLU A 22 17.06 -4.27 7.43
CA GLU A 22 18.11 -4.55 6.46
C GLU A 22 17.92 -3.76 5.15
N LEU A 23 16.72 -3.78 4.58
CA LEU A 23 16.42 -3.17 3.28
C LEU A 23 16.22 -1.65 3.36
N TYR A 24 15.68 -1.15 4.49
CA TYR A 24 15.33 0.25 4.70
C TYR A 24 15.83 0.77 6.07
N PRO A 25 17.15 0.72 6.33
CA PRO A 25 17.71 1.05 7.64
C PRO A 25 17.33 2.47 8.07
N ASN A 26 16.65 2.59 9.21
CA ASN A 26 16.12 3.85 9.77
C ASN A 26 15.21 4.65 8.82
N LYS A 27 14.66 4.00 7.79
CA LYS A 27 13.87 4.63 6.72
C LYS A 27 12.56 3.91 6.45
N TRP A 28 12.00 3.26 7.48
CA TRP A 28 10.67 2.68 7.40
C TRP A 28 9.79 3.13 8.58
N ILE A 29 8.52 3.34 8.28
CA ILE A 29 7.47 3.81 9.17
C ILE A 29 6.47 2.68 9.34
N GLY A 30 6.10 2.37 10.58
CA GLY A 30 5.18 1.27 10.84
C GLY A 30 5.24 0.83 12.30
N ARG A 31 4.42 -0.15 12.66
CA ARG A 31 4.36 -0.64 14.04
C ARG A 31 5.70 -1.27 14.46
N GLY A 32 6.36 -0.68 15.45
CA GLY A 32 7.66 -1.14 15.95
C GLY A 32 8.86 -0.71 15.10
N GLY A 33 8.67 0.22 14.16
CA GLY A 33 9.75 0.91 13.46
C GLY A 33 10.25 2.15 14.23
N LEU A 34 11.24 2.85 13.66
CA LEU A 34 11.79 4.08 14.25
C LEU A 34 10.73 5.17 14.39
N VAL A 35 9.88 5.30 13.37
CA VAL A 35 8.68 6.13 13.42
C VAL A 35 7.48 5.19 13.58
N SER A 36 6.88 5.22 14.77
CA SER A 36 5.69 4.41 15.06
C SER A 36 4.49 4.95 14.29
N TRP A 37 3.75 4.06 13.64
CA TRP A 37 2.50 4.39 12.97
C TRP A 37 1.30 3.93 13.81
N PRO A 38 0.24 4.75 13.94
CA PRO A 38 -0.97 4.36 14.66
C PRO A 38 -1.67 3.15 14.02
N LEU A 39 -2.34 2.36 14.86
CA LEU A 39 -3.19 1.27 14.42
C LEU A 39 -4.45 1.83 13.73
N CYS A 40 -4.86 1.22 12.63
CA CYS A 40 -6.12 1.51 11.94
C CYS A 40 -6.26 2.97 11.47
N SER A 41 -5.19 3.58 10.92
CA SER A 41 -5.23 4.92 10.33
C SER A 41 -5.14 4.90 8.80
N PRO A 42 -6.20 4.43 8.10
CA PRO A 42 -6.23 4.43 6.64
C PRO A 42 -6.25 5.87 6.07
N ASP A 43 -6.71 6.84 6.85
CA ASP A 43 -6.69 8.27 6.54
C ASP A 43 -5.26 8.83 6.40
N LEU A 44 -4.30 8.22 7.09
CA LEU A 44 -2.90 8.64 7.05
C LEU A 44 -2.07 7.85 6.03
N THR A 45 -2.56 6.70 5.56
CA THR A 45 -1.85 5.86 4.59
C THR A 45 -2.21 6.31 3.17
N PRO A 46 -1.28 6.86 2.36
CA PRO A 46 -1.61 7.38 1.03
C PRO A 46 -2.28 6.35 0.10
N LEU A 47 -1.90 5.07 0.25
CA LEU A 47 -2.50 3.98 -0.52
C LEU A 47 -4.00 3.81 -0.17
N ASP A 48 -4.35 3.86 1.11
CA ASP A 48 -5.72 3.68 1.59
C ASP A 48 -6.56 4.95 1.42
N TYR A 49 -5.99 6.11 1.74
CA TYR A 49 -6.65 7.41 1.64
C TYR A 49 -6.97 7.80 0.19
N PHE A 50 -6.03 7.56 -0.73
CA PHE A 50 -6.13 8.05 -2.11
C PHE A 50 -6.16 6.90 -3.13
N LEU A 51 -5.07 6.12 -3.23
CA LEU A 51 -4.83 5.25 -4.38
C LEU A 51 -5.94 4.21 -4.56
N TRP A 52 -6.29 3.47 -3.50
CA TRP A 52 -7.27 2.38 -3.61
C TRP A 52 -8.67 2.88 -3.95
N GLY A 53 -9.05 4.08 -3.48
CA GLY A 53 -10.32 4.71 -3.86
C GLY A 53 -10.34 5.05 -5.35
N VAL A 54 -9.28 5.71 -5.84
CA VAL A 54 -9.14 6.10 -7.25
C VAL A 54 -9.12 4.88 -8.17
N LEU A 55 -8.31 3.86 -7.84
CA LEU A 55 -8.20 2.65 -8.65
C LEU A 55 -9.51 1.87 -8.69
N LYS A 56 -10.22 1.73 -7.55
CA LYS A 56 -11.52 1.07 -7.53
C LYS A 56 -12.52 1.79 -8.44
N ASN A 57 -12.61 3.11 -8.33
CA ASN A 57 -13.51 3.90 -9.15
C ASN A 57 -13.23 3.77 -10.65
N ALA A 58 -11.96 3.64 -11.05
CA ALA A 58 -11.57 3.47 -12.45
C ALA A 58 -11.77 2.04 -12.96
N VAL A 59 -11.36 1.03 -12.19
CA VAL A 59 -11.34 -0.38 -12.64
C VAL A 59 -12.74 -0.99 -12.67
N TYR A 60 -13.62 -0.56 -11.76
CA TYR A 60 -14.98 -1.09 -11.62
C TYR A 60 -16.05 -0.31 -12.40
N GLN A 61 -15.68 0.65 -13.27
CA GLN A 61 -16.66 1.28 -14.18
C GLN A 61 -17.34 0.26 -15.11
N GLU A 62 -16.61 -0.81 -15.42
CA GLU A 62 -17.12 -1.97 -16.15
C GLU A 62 -16.88 -3.23 -15.33
N VAL A 63 -17.76 -4.23 -15.44
CA VAL A 63 -17.59 -5.51 -14.75
C VAL A 63 -16.32 -6.21 -15.26
N PRO A 64 -15.34 -6.53 -14.39
CA PRO A 64 -14.17 -7.29 -14.80
C PRO A 64 -14.56 -8.72 -15.19
N THR A 65 -13.99 -9.25 -16.28
CA THR A 65 -14.40 -10.55 -16.83
C THR A 65 -13.46 -11.68 -16.42
N THR A 66 -12.16 -11.41 -16.34
CA THR A 66 -11.12 -12.41 -16.02
C THR A 66 -10.07 -11.80 -15.09
N PRO A 67 -9.27 -12.62 -14.38
CA PRO A 67 -8.14 -12.13 -13.60
C PRO A 67 -7.13 -11.31 -14.42
N GLU A 68 -6.92 -11.68 -15.68
CA GLU A 68 -5.99 -10.97 -16.56
C GLU A 68 -6.55 -9.61 -17.00
N ASN A 69 -7.84 -9.56 -17.35
CA ASN A 69 -8.54 -8.32 -17.61
C ASN A 69 -8.47 -7.36 -16.40
N MET A 70 -8.65 -7.88 -15.19
CA MET A 70 -8.52 -7.10 -13.95
C MET A 70 -7.12 -6.52 -13.79
N LYS A 71 -6.06 -7.33 -13.97
CA LYS A 71 -4.66 -6.87 -13.88
C LYS A 71 -4.37 -5.77 -14.90
N GLN A 72 -4.76 -5.97 -16.16
CA GLN A 72 -4.52 -4.97 -17.20
C GLN A 72 -5.23 -3.66 -16.91
N ARG A 73 -6.46 -3.71 -16.39
CA ARG A 73 -7.19 -2.51 -15.96
C ARG A 73 -6.52 -1.80 -14.79
N ILE A 74 -6.02 -2.53 -13.80
CA ILE A 74 -5.25 -1.92 -12.69
C ILE A 74 -4.00 -1.22 -13.22
N ILE A 75 -3.23 -1.88 -14.10
CA ILE A 75 -2.02 -1.29 -14.70
C ILE A 75 -2.37 -0.03 -15.51
N ALA A 76 -3.41 -0.09 -16.34
CA ALA A 76 -3.87 1.04 -17.12
C ALA A 76 -4.38 2.20 -16.24
N ALA A 77 -5.10 1.89 -15.16
CA ALA A 77 -5.55 2.89 -14.20
C ALA A 77 -4.37 3.56 -13.48
N CYS A 78 -3.37 2.78 -13.03
CA CYS A 78 -2.14 3.31 -12.44
C CYS A 78 -1.40 4.23 -13.42
N ALA A 79 -1.28 3.86 -14.70
CA ALA A 79 -0.60 4.67 -15.71
C ALA A 79 -1.30 6.02 -16.00
N ARG A 80 -2.57 6.17 -15.61
CA ARG A 80 -3.35 7.41 -15.74
C ARG A 80 -3.26 8.30 -14.51
N ILE A 81 -2.71 7.81 -13.40
CA ILE A 81 -2.44 8.61 -12.22
C ILE A 81 -1.15 9.38 -12.52
N ILE A 82 -1.32 10.62 -12.94
CA ILE A 82 -0.22 11.58 -13.16
C ILE A 82 -0.17 12.47 -11.92
N GLU A 83 0.99 12.56 -11.27
CA GLU A 83 1.33 13.67 -10.37
C GLU A 83 1.81 14.88 -11.17
#